data_AF-A0A831X1U7-F1
#
_entry.id   AF-A0A831X1U7-F1
#
_cell.length_a   1.000
_cell.length_b   1.000
_cell.length_c   1.000
_cell.angle_alpha   90.00
_cell.angle_beta   90.00
_cell.angle_gamma   90.00
#
_symmetry.space_group_name_H-M   'P 1'
#
loop_
_entity.id
_entity.type
_entity.pdbx_description
1 polymer ?
#
loop_
_entity_poly.entity_id
_entity_poly.type
_entity_poly.pdbx_seq_one_letter_code
_entity_poly.pdbx_strand_id
1 'polypeptide(L)'
;MAGANDSFAQRLRRIEPPAGAIALFWMGQASFALKGAGLTILIDPYLSEHPDRLVPPVDHPEAFDFVDLLLITHEHLDHLDGPACRLIAQRAHGARIIVPAPIVEQVTALGVDAERVLGVQPGGPVTVGAARVWPVPAMHGLHAADAYTFGHEYSEARYRFLG
;
A
#
# COMPACT_ATOMS: atom_id res chain seq x y z
N MET A 1 23.92 -8.31 13.88
CA MET A 1 23.27 -7.41 14.86
C MET A 1 23.01 -6.09 14.15
N ALA A 2 21.76 -5.61 14.11
CA ALA A 2 21.46 -4.27 13.60
C ALA A 2 22.17 -3.23 14.47
N GLY A 3 22.90 -2.30 13.86
CA GLY A 3 23.56 -1.22 14.58
C GLY A 3 22.52 -0.28 15.16
N ALA A 4 22.82 0.34 16.31
CA ALA A 4 21.90 1.24 17.02
C ALA A 4 21.43 2.46 16.21
N ASN A 5 21.95 2.68 15.00
CA ASN A 5 21.59 3.76 14.06
C ASN A 5 20.82 3.32 12.82
N ASP A 6 20.43 2.05 12.71
CA ASP A 6 19.73 1.58 11.51
C ASP A 6 18.30 2.15 11.44
N SER A 7 17.95 2.70 10.27
CA SER A 7 16.61 3.23 9.98
C SER A 7 15.56 2.11 10.01
N PHE A 8 14.27 2.47 10.04
CA PHE A 8 13.20 1.46 10.00
C PHE A 8 13.31 0.61 8.73
N ALA A 9 13.47 1.22 7.56
CA ALA A 9 13.54 0.52 6.29
C ALA A 9 14.78 -0.40 6.21
N GLN A 10 15.93 0.03 6.74
CA GLN A 10 17.14 -0.79 6.82
C GLN A 10 16.95 -2.02 7.71
N ARG A 11 16.25 -1.87 8.84
CA ARG A 11 15.89 -3.01 9.70
C ARG A 11 14.92 -3.94 8.97
N LEU A 12 13.85 -3.41 8.39
CA LEU A 12 12.85 -4.17 7.65
C LEU A 12 13.46 -4.99 6.50
N ARG A 13 14.37 -4.39 5.73
CA ARG A 13 15.05 -5.04 4.60
C ARG A 13 15.75 -6.35 4.99
N ARG A 14 16.35 -6.39 6.18
CA ARG A 14 17.15 -7.54 6.67
C ARG A 14 16.32 -8.57 7.42
N ILE A 15 15.05 -8.31 7.67
CA ILE A 15 14.18 -9.26 8.35
C ILE A 15 13.81 -10.36 7.38
N GLU A 16 14.22 -11.57 7.73
CA GLU A 16 13.81 -12.80 7.06
C GLU A 16 13.07 -13.66 8.09
N PRO A 17 11.72 -13.69 8.04
CA PRO A 17 10.99 -14.59 8.92
C PRO A 17 11.29 -16.05 8.55
N PRO A 18 11.18 -16.99 9.50
CA PRO A 18 11.34 -18.41 9.22
C PRO A 18 10.41 -18.89 8.10
N ALA A 19 10.79 -19.97 7.42
CA ALA A 19 9.95 -20.58 6.40
C ALA A 19 8.56 -20.92 6.96
N GLY A 20 7.51 -20.52 6.23
CA GLY A 20 6.11 -20.69 6.66
C GLY A 20 5.59 -19.62 7.64
N ALA A 21 6.41 -18.63 8.02
CA ALA A 21 6.00 -17.51 8.85
C ALA A 21 5.92 -16.20 8.06
N ILE A 22 5.14 -15.26 8.60
CA ILE A 22 5.04 -13.87 8.14
C ILE A 22 5.43 -12.98 9.30
N ALA A 23 6.24 -11.95 9.03
CA ALA A 23 6.46 -10.86 9.98
C ALA A 23 5.60 -9.66 9.58
N LEU A 24 4.91 -9.08 10.56
CA LEU A 24 4.04 -7.91 10.41
C LEU A 24 4.61 -6.75 11.24
N PHE A 25 4.70 -5.57 10.63
CA PHE A 25 5.17 -4.36 11.28
C PHE A 25 4.14 -3.26 11.07
N TRP A 26 3.72 -2.63 12.16
CA TRP A 26 2.92 -1.41 12.09
C TRP A 26 3.83 -0.22 11.83
N MET A 27 3.47 0.62 10.86
CA MET A 27 4.25 1.79 10.42
C MET A 27 3.60 3.13 10.82
N GLY A 28 2.47 3.07 11.56
CA GLY A 28 1.65 4.23 11.92
C GLY A 28 0.39 4.35 11.07
N GLN A 29 -0.66 5.00 11.59
CA GLN A 29 -2.00 5.05 10.96
C GLN A 29 -2.48 3.63 10.59
N ALA A 30 -2.87 3.36 9.36
CA ALA A 30 -3.27 2.08 8.79
C ALA A 30 -2.13 1.43 7.98
N SER A 31 -0.93 1.99 8.04
CA SER A 31 0.22 1.49 7.30
C SER A 31 0.82 0.25 7.95
N PHE A 32 1.02 -0.80 7.15
CA PHE A 32 1.67 -2.02 7.59
C PHE A 32 2.73 -2.49 6.59
N ALA A 33 3.81 -3.09 7.09
CA ALA A 33 4.75 -3.87 6.28
C ALA A 33 4.61 -5.36 6.60
N LEU A 34 4.63 -6.18 5.55
CA LEU A 34 4.70 -7.63 5.63
C LEU A 34 6.01 -8.13 5.03
N LYS A 35 6.65 -9.07 5.72
CA LYS A 35 7.77 -9.87 5.18
C LYS A 35 7.38 -11.34 5.21
N GLY A 36 7.66 -12.07 4.13
CA GLY A 36 7.39 -13.51 4.05
C GLY A 36 7.57 -14.03 2.63
N ALA A 37 7.93 -15.30 2.50
CA ALA A 37 8.12 -15.97 1.20
C ALA A 37 9.03 -15.20 0.20
N GLY A 38 10.05 -14.50 0.72
CA GLY A 38 10.96 -13.67 -0.09
C GLY A 38 10.42 -12.32 -0.52
N LEU A 39 9.19 -11.96 -0.15
CA LEU A 39 8.54 -10.69 -0.52
C LEU A 39 8.54 -9.68 0.63
N THR A 40 8.54 -8.41 0.24
CA THR A 40 8.22 -7.25 1.07
C THR A 40 6.97 -6.57 0.51
N ILE A 41 5.90 -6.51 1.30
CA ILE A 41 4.63 -5.89 0.92
C ILE A 41 4.37 -4.72 1.85
N LEU A 42 3.99 -3.56 1.32
CA LEU A 42 3.44 -2.46 2.14
C LEU A 42 1.95 -2.32 1.86
N ILE A 43 1.18 -2.13 2.93
CA ILE A 43 -0.25 -1.81 2.89
C ILE A 43 -0.39 -0.36 3.32
N ASP A 44 -1.08 0.45 2.50
CA ASP A 44 -1.42 1.84 2.76
C ASP A 44 -0.26 2.68 3.32
N PRO A 45 0.92 2.74 2.65
CA PRO A 45 2.10 3.40 3.21
C PRO A 45 1.95 4.93 3.25
N TYR A 46 1.55 5.46 4.41
CA TYR A 46 1.46 6.88 4.71
C TYR A 46 2.78 7.37 5.32
N LEU A 47 3.68 7.87 4.47
CA LEU A 47 5.09 8.14 4.78
C LEU A 47 5.52 9.59 4.52
N SER A 48 4.67 10.38 3.89
CA SER A 48 4.86 11.81 3.72
C SER A 48 4.67 12.54 5.06
N GLU A 49 5.39 13.63 5.20
CA GLU A 49 5.11 14.62 6.24
C GLU A 49 3.76 15.29 5.95
N HIS A 50 2.98 15.54 6.99
CA HIS A 50 1.70 16.24 6.89
C HIS A 50 1.49 17.13 8.13
N PRO A 51 0.99 18.37 8.00
CA PRO A 51 0.83 19.28 9.14
C PRO A 51 0.01 18.69 10.30
N ASP A 52 -1.02 17.90 9.98
CA ASP A 52 -1.91 17.29 10.97
C ASP A 52 -1.42 15.94 11.51
N ARG A 53 -0.24 15.48 11.09
CA ARG A 53 0.32 14.20 11.54
C ARG A 53 0.89 14.33 12.95
N LEU A 54 0.43 13.48 13.87
CA LEU A 54 0.86 13.51 15.27
C LEU A 54 2.14 12.70 15.56
N VAL A 55 2.47 11.73 14.71
CA VAL A 55 3.63 10.84 14.85
C VAL A 55 4.43 10.86 13.56
N PRO A 56 5.72 11.20 13.56
CA PRO A 56 6.54 11.24 12.34
C PRO A 56 6.49 9.94 11.53
N PRO A 57 6.66 9.98 10.20
CA PRO A 57 6.81 8.78 9.40
C PRO A 57 8.00 7.94 9.88
N VAL A 58 7.88 6.61 9.77
CA VAL A 58 8.91 5.69 10.27
C VAL A 58 10.22 5.77 9.47
N ASP A 59 10.15 6.24 8.23
CA ASP A 59 11.29 6.47 7.34
C ASP A 59 10.87 7.33 6.14
N HIS A 60 11.83 7.79 5.35
CA HIS A 60 11.53 8.44 4.08
C HIS A 60 11.03 7.42 3.03
N PRO A 61 10.07 7.79 2.16
CA PRO A 61 9.55 6.88 1.12
C PRO A 61 10.63 6.25 0.23
N GLU A 62 11.69 7.00 -0.10
CA GLU A 62 12.78 6.51 -0.95
C GLU A 62 13.63 5.40 -0.32
N ALA A 63 13.55 5.22 1.01
CA ALA A 63 14.27 4.15 1.71
C ALA A 63 13.66 2.76 1.48
N PHE A 64 12.47 2.68 0.86
CA PHE A 64 11.71 1.45 0.58
C PHE A 64 11.88 0.96 -0.89
N ASP A 65 13.07 1.13 -1.45
CA ASP A 65 13.50 0.66 -2.78
C ASP A 65 13.52 -0.87 -2.97
N PHE A 66 13.26 -1.64 -1.91
CA PHE A 66 13.24 -3.11 -1.89
C PHE A 66 11.82 -3.71 -1.78
N VAL A 67 10.78 -2.88 -1.92
CA VAL A 67 9.39 -3.32 -1.86
C VAL A 67 9.00 -4.03 -3.15
N ASP A 68 8.31 -5.15 -3.03
CA ASP A 68 7.84 -5.95 -4.17
C ASP A 68 6.38 -5.61 -4.53
N LEU A 69 5.59 -5.21 -3.54
CA LEU A 69 4.16 -4.97 -3.70
C LEU A 69 3.66 -3.85 -2.79
N LEU A 70 2.93 -2.90 -3.38
CA LEU A 70 2.11 -1.93 -2.67
C LEU A 70 0.64 -2.35 -2.77
N LEU A 71 -0.04 -2.40 -1.64
CA LEU A 71 -1.49 -2.58 -1.54
C LEU A 71 -2.08 -1.26 -1.06
N ILE A 72 -2.99 -0.68 -1.83
CA ILE A 72 -3.72 0.54 -1.44
C ILE A 72 -5.20 0.17 -1.37
N THR A 73 -5.80 0.37 -0.21
CA THR A 73 -7.20 -0.02 0.07
C THR A 73 -8.22 0.92 -0.57
N HIS A 74 -7.95 2.22 -0.55
CA HIS A 74 -8.77 3.28 -1.14
C HIS A 74 -7.99 4.62 -1.24
N GLU A 75 -8.63 5.64 -1.79
CA GLU A 75 -7.98 6.90 -2.21
C GLU A 75 -7.88 8.00 -1.15
N HIS A 76 -8.33 7.77 0.08
CA HIS A 76 -8.14 8.79 1.12
C HIS A 76 -6.66 9.03 1.38
N LEU A 77 -6.29 10.27 1.68
CA LEU A 77 -4.90 10.72 1.73
C LEU A 77 -4.02 9.90 2.70
N ASP A 78 -4.61 9.45 3.80
CA ASP A 78 -3.95 8.63 4.81
C ASP A 78 -3.79 7.15 4.41
N HIS A 79 -4.38 6.74 3.28
CA HIS A 79 -4.23 5.40 2.69
C HIS A 79 -3.48 5.46 1.34
N LEU A 80 -3.87 6.36 0.45
CA LEU A 80 -3.18 6.74 -0.77
C LEU A 80 -2.36 8.01 -0.56
N ASP A 81 -1.18 7.84 0.03
CA ASP A 81 -0.15 8.87 0.06
C ASP A 81 0.49 9.02 -1.33
N GLY A 82 -0.06 9.91 -2.16
CA GLY A 82 0.40 10.11 -3.54
C GLY A 82 1.91 10.38 -3.67
N PRO A 83 2.49 11.34 -2.93
CA PRO A 83 3.93 11.58 -2.96
C PRO A 83 4.76 10.37 -2.54
N ALA A 84 4.39 9.66 -1.47
CA ALA A 84 5.13 8.47 -1.03
C ALA A 84 5.01 7.33 -2.04
N CYS A 85 3.80 7.05 -2.54
CA CYS A 85 3.54 6.04 -3.57
C CYS A 85 4.41 6.27 -4.82
N ARG A 86 4.46 7.51 -5.31
CA ARG A 86 5.31 7.90 -6.44
C ARG A 86 6.79 7.65 -6.15
N LEU A 87 7.29 8.11 -5.00
CA LEU A 87 8.72 7.99 -4.65
C LEU A 87 9.14 6.54 -4.45
N ILE A 88 8.33 5.71 -3.79
CA ILE A 88 8.57 4.28 -3.65
C ILE A 88 8.58 3.62 -5.03
N ALA A 89 7.57 3.88 -5.85
CA ALA A 89 7.47 3.28 -7.18
C ALA A 89 8.62 3.70 -8.12
N GLN A 90 9.22 4.88 -7.91
CA GLN A 90 10.40 5.35 -8.63
C GLN A 90 11.69 4.64 -8.20
N ARG A 91 11.80 4.23 -6.93
CA ARG A 91 12.99 3.54 -6.40
C ARG A 91 12.90 2.03 -6.53
N ALA A 92 11.72 1.46 -6.24
CA ALA A 92 11.42 0.05 -6.39
C ALA A 92 10.85 -0.23 -7.79
N HIS A 93 11.71 -0.24 -8.81
CA HIS A 93 11.30 -0.35 -10.22
C HIS A 93 10.48 -1.62 -10.53
N GLY A 94 10.71 -2.71 -9.79
CA GLY A 94 9.99 -3.97 -9.94
C GLY A 94 8.66 -4.05 -9.17
N ALA A 95 8.37 -3.07 -8.30
CA ALA A 95 7.18 -3.11 -7.44
C ALA A 95 5.90 -3.07 -8.27
N ARG A 96 4.97 -3.97 -7.95
CA ARG A 96 3.58 -3.89 -8.42
C ARG A 96 2.77 -3.05 -7.44
N ILE A 97 1.70 -2.42 -7.91
CA ILE A 97 0.77 -1.66 -7.08
C ILE A 97 -0.63 -2.21 -7.33
N ILE A 98 -1.29 -2.72 -6.29
CA ILE A 98 -2.67 -3.20 -6.35
C ILE A 98 -3.56 -2.15 -5.69
N VAL A 99 -4.59 -1.73 -6.42
CA VAL A 99 -5.56 -0.73 -5.98
C VAL A 99 -6.98 -1.14 -6.40
N PRO A 100 -8.05 -0.61 -5.78
CA PRO A 100 -9.39 -0.68 -6.35
C PRO A 100 -9.40 -0.23 -7.81
N ALA A 101 -10.06 -0.99 -8.69
CA ALA A 101 -10.16 -0.64 -10.10
C ALA A 101 -10.59 0.81 -10.37
N PRO A 102 -11.51 1.44 -9.60
CA PRO A 102 -11.90 2.83 -9.80
C PRO A 102 -10.81 3.89 -9.57
N ILE A 103 -9.68 3.54 -8.94
CA ILE A 103 -8.62 4.50 -8.59
C ILE A 103 -7.31 4.28 -9.36
N VAL A 104 -7.30 3.35 -10.34
CA VAL A 104 -6.12 3.09 -11.19
C VAL A 104 -5.61 4.37 -11.85
N GLU A 105 -6.50 5.15 -12.45
CA GLU A 105 -6.13 6.38 -13.15
C GLU A 105 -5.46 7.38 -12.20
N GLN A 106 -5.98 7.52 -10.98
CA GLN A 106 -5.42 8.41 -9.96
C GLN A 106 -3.98 8.03 -9.62
N VAL A 107 -3.67 6.73 -9.52
CA VAL A 107 -2.30 6.24 -9.26
C VAL A 107 -1.40 6.44 -10.47
N THR A 108 -1.88 6.14 -11.68
CA THR A 108 -1.07 6.33 -12.90
C THR A 108 -0.78 7.80 -13.18
N ALA A 109 -1.68 8.72 -12.82
CA ALA A 109 -1.49 10.16 -12.94
C ALA A 109 -0.35 10.69 -12.05
N LEU A 110 0.10 9.93 -11.04
CA LEU A 110 1.29 10.23 -10.24
C LEU A 110 2.61 9.98 -11.01
N GLY A 111 2.55 9.45 -12.23
CA GLY A 111 3.71 9.07 -13.04
C GLY A 111 4.20 7.65 -12.77
N VAL A 112 3.37 6.79 -12.16
CA VAL A 112 3.63 5.36 -12.07
C VAL A 112 3.26 4.70 -13.39
N ASP A 113 4.15 3.87 -13.92
CA ASP A 113 3.89 3.05 -15.11
C ASP A 113 2.60 2.25 -14.95
N ALA A 114 1.66 2.45 -15.89
CA ALA A 114 0.36 1.80 -15.91
C ALA A 114 0.48 0.27 -15.94
N GLU A 115 1.53 -0.29 -16.54
CA GLU A 115 1.74 -1.73 -16.56
C GLU A 115 1.96 -2.31 -15.16
N ARG A 116 2.44 -1.50 -14.20
CA ARG A 116 2.69 -1.89 -12.81
C ARG A 116 1.49 -1.72 -11.89
N VAL A 117 0.46 -0.98 -12.31
CA VAL A 117 -0.75 -0.73 -11.52
C VAL A 117 -1.83 -1.74 -11.90
N LEU A 118 -2.25 -2.56 -10.94
CA LEU A 118 -3.31 -3.54 -11.09
C LEU A 118 -4.56 -3.07 -10.37
N GLY A 119 -5.58 -2.70 -11.14
CA GLY A 119 -6.93 -2.46 -10.65
C GLY A 119 -7.65 -3.76 -10.34
N VAL A 120 -8.18 -3.91 -9.13
CA VAL A 120 -8.87 -5.13 -8.71
C VAL A 120 -10.31 -4.86 -8.26
N GLN A 121 -11.12 -5.93 -8.29
CA GLN A 121 -12.47 -5.99 -7.78
C GLN A 121 -12.66 -7.29 -6.98
N PRO A 122 -13.62 -7.33 -6.05
CA PRO A 122 -14.01 -8.57 -5.39
C PRO A 122 -14.43 -9.65 -6.39
N GLY A 123 -14.28 -10.92 -5.98
CA GLY A 123 -14.69 -12.08 -6.80
C GLY A 123 -13.58 -13.10 -7.04
N GLY A 124 -12.34 -12.82 -6.63
CA GLY A 124 -11.27 -13.79 -6.68
C GLY A 124 -9.92 -13.18 -6.33
N PRO A 125 -8.91 -14.03 -6.09
CA PRO A 125 -7.57 -13.56 -5.77
C PRO A 125 -6.83 -13.07 -7.02
N VAL A 126 -5.87 -12.17 -6.82
CA VAL A 126 -4.79 -11.88 -7.77
C VAL A 126 -3.46 -12.37 -7.21
N THR A 127 -2.54 -12.76 -8.09
CA THR A 127 -1.23 -13.31 -7.70
C THR A 127 -0.10 -12.40 -8.17
N VAL A 128 0.81 -12.08 -7.25
CA VAL A 128 2.05 -11.34 -7.52
C VAL A 128 3.20 -12.10 -6.85
N GLY A 129 4.05 -12.74 -7.65
CA GLY A 129 5.09 -13.62 -7.12
C GLY A 129 4.49 -14.73 -6.25
N ALA A 130 4.99 -14.88 -5.02
CA ALA A 130 4.46 -15.82 -4.03
C ALA A 130 3.20 -15.32 -3.29
N ALA A 131 2.83 -14.04 -3.44
CA ALA A 131 1.68 -13.46 -2.76
C ALA A 131 0.39 -13.71 -3.52
N ARG A 132 -0.66 -14.06 -2.78
CA ARG A 132 -2.03 -14.18 -3.27
C ARG A 132 -2.92 -13.23 -2.49
N VAL A 133 -3.44 -12.21 -3.17
CA VAL A 133 -4.19 -11.10 -2.57
C VAL A 133 -5.65 -11.28 -2.91
N TRP A 134 -6.52 -11.29 -1.89
CA TRP A 134 -7.96 -11.37 -2.05
C TRP A 134 -8.57 -10.00 -1.77
N PRO A 135 -9.10 -9.30 -2.80
CA PRO A 135 -9.82 -8.06 -2.60
C PRO A 135 -11.17 -8.34 -1.93
N VAL A 136 -11.39 -7.79 -0.74
CA VAL A 136 -12.67 -7.90 -0.03
C VAL A 136 -13.40 -6.56 -0.08
N PRO A 137 -14.73 -6.52 -0.32
CA PRO A 137 -15.49 -5.28 -0.20
C PRO A 137 -15.33 -4.63 1.17
N ALA A 138 -15.05 -3.33 1.21
CA ALA A 138 -15.06 -2.54 2.44
C ALA A 138 -16.18 -1.49 2.39
N MET A 139 -16.84 -1.26 3.54
CA MET A 139 -17.76 -0.14 3.68
C MET A 139 -16.99 1.09 4.14
N HIS A 140 -17.12 2.19 3.39
CA HIS A 140 -16.48 3.47 3.66
C HIS A 140 -17.23 4.60 2.94
N GLY A 141 -16.72 5.83 2.98
CA GLY A 141 -17.27 6.95 2.24
C GLY A 141 -16.17 7.86 1.69
N LEU A 142 -16.49 8.67 0.67
CA LEU A 142 -15.59 9.74 0.24
C LEU A 142 -15.65 10.94 1.18
N HIS A 143 -16.81 11.13 1.81
CA HIS A 143 -17.14 12.23 2.68
C HIS A 143 -17.82 11.70 3.95
N ALA A 144 -17.90 12.54 4.99
CA ALA A 144 -18.62 12.14 6.20
C ALA A 144 -20.11 11.84 5.95
N ALA A 145 -20.71 12.47 4.93
CA ALA A 145 -22.12 12.29 4.59
C ALA A 145 -22.44 10.91 3.96
N ASP A 146 -21.44 10.22 3.41
CA ASP A 146 -21.60 8.93 2.73
C ASP A 146 -20.73 7.82 3.34
N ALA A 147 -20.39 7.97 4.62
CA ALA A 147 -19.41 7.15 5.36
C ALA A 147 -19.68 5.63 5.39
N TYR A 148 -20.88 5.17 4.99
CA TYR A 148 -21.28 3.76 5.02
C TYR A 148 -21.83 3.29 3.67
N THR A 149 -20.99 3.31 2.64
CA THR A 149 -21.31 2.80 1.30
C THR A 149 -20.18 1.92 0.75
N PHE A 150 -20.38 1.30 -0.42
CA PHE A 150 -19.29 0.65 -1.17
C PHE A 150 -18.68 1.57 -2.24
N GLY A 151 -19.09 2.84 -2.27
CA GLY A 151 -18.68 3.83 -3.26
C GLY A 151 -19.18 3.58 -4.68
N HIS A 152 -20.16 2.69 -4.88
CA HIS A 152 -20.74 2.33 -6.18
C HIS A 152 -21.27 3.55 -6.96
N GLU A 153 -21.78 4.55 -6.25
CA GLU A 153 -22.34 5.78 -6.80
C GLU A 153 -21.28 6.65 -7.50
N TYR A 154 -20.00 6.42 -7.18
CA TYR A 154 -18.85 7.19 -7.68
C TYR A 154 -17.91 6.37 -8.56
N SER A 155 -18.34 5.19 -9.02
CA SER A 155 -17.42 4.20 -9.58
C SER A 155 -18.06 3.25 -10.60
N GLU A 156 -19.11 3.70 -11.29
CA GLU A 156 -19.79 2.90 -12.33
C GLU A 156 -20.24 1.53 -11.77
N ALA A 157 -20.80 1.52 -10.55
CA ALA A 157 -21.23 0.34 -9.82
C ALA A 157 -20.12 -0.67 -9.41
N ARG A 158 -18.84 -0.27 -9.45
CA ARG A 158 -17.71 -1.07 -8.94
C ARG A 158 -17.50 -0.82 -7.44
N TYR A 159 -16.83 -1.73 -6.75
CA TYR A 159 -16.37 -1.48 -5.38
C TYR A 159 -15.21 -0.49 -5.40
N ARG A 160 -15.40 0.65 -4.73
CA ARG A 160 -14.39 1.72 -4.65
C ARG A 160 -13.43 1.54 -3.47
N PHE A 161 -13.89 0.85 -2.43
CA PHE A 161 -13.15 0.62 -1.20
C PHE A 161 -12.94 -0.88 -0.98
N LEU A 162 -11.70 -1.27 -0.67
CA LEU A 162 -11.32 -2.66 -0.48
C LEU A 162 -10.57 -2.85 0.83
N GLY A 163 -10.61 -4.07 1.36
CA GLY A 163 -9.78 -4.55 2.47
C GLY A 163 -9.14 -5.89 2.16
#